data_AF-A0A248VTP1-F1
#
_entry.id   AF-A0A248VTP1-F1
#
_cell.length_a   1.000
_cell.length_b   1.000
_cell.length_c   1.000
_cell.angle_alpha   90.00
_cell.angle_beta   90.00
_cell.angle_gamma   90.00
#
_symmetry.space_group_name_H-M   'P 1'
#
loop_
_entity.id
_entity.type
_entity.pdbx_description
1 polymer ?
#
loop_
_entity_poly.entity_id
_entity_poly.type
_entity_poly.pdbx_seq_one_letter_code
_entity_poly.pdbx_strand_id
1 'polypeptide(L)'
;MPRAAENQFGAMVESVVVGKRKVCRGAEGQRALEQLEARLAHAAGIEQPVRLEVIDRKTVNALTLPGARMVIMRGLIEQAGNADQLAGVMAHETAHIARRDPLVALFRGAGIGVVSTMLGVNLGFADVSSLAGRLVGLSYSRDMERLADANGVAYLQASGLRSDGLAGFFALTDTRNGSAGPAVEFLSDHPRTVDRQRQSHGSPLGESALTPHEWAAVQAMCGTP
;
A
#
# COMPACT_ATOMS: atom_id res chain seq x y z
N MET A 1 -6.30 -7.79 -19.08
CA MET A 1 -4.87 -8.16 -19.00
C MET A 1 -4.70 -9.47 -18.24
N PRO A 2 -4.05 -10.51 -18.82
CA PRO A 2 -3.72 -11.76 -18.12
C PRO A 2 -2.82 -11.51 -16.90
N ARG A 3 -2.97 -12.32 -15.85
CA ARG A 3 -2.20 -12.20 -14.60
C ARG A 3 -0.68 -12.28 -14.82
N ALA A 4 -0.23 -13.16 -15.71
CA ALA A 4 1.20 -13.32 -15.99
C ALA A 4 1.85 -12.03 -16.53
N ALA A 5 1.19 -11.37 -17.49
CA ALA A 5 1.68 -10.10 -18.03
C ALA A 5 1.65 -8.99 -16.96
N GLU A 6 0.59 -8.96 -16.14
CA GLU A 6 0.47 -7.98 -15.05
C GLU A 6 1.60 -8.16 -14.02
N ASN A 7 1.95 -9.40 -13.69
CA ASN A 7 3.02 -9.72 -12.77
C ASN A 7 4.40 -9.32 -13.32
N GLN A 8 4.64 -9.53 -14.62
CA GLN A 8 5.87 -9.09 -15.29
C GLN A 8 5.97 -7.57 -15.31
N PHE A 9 4.87 -6.89 -15.66
CA PHE A 9 4.81 -5.43 -15.62
C PHE A 9 5.05 -4.89 -14.21
N GLY A 10 4.41 -5.48 -13.21
CA GLY A 10 4.62 -5.18 -11.80
C GLY A 10 6.07 -5.31 -11.36
N ALA A 11 6.77 -6.37 -11.77
CA ALA A 11 8.18 -6.59 -11.46
C ALA A 11 9.07 -5.45 -12.01
N MET A 12 8.76 -5.00 -13.24
CA MET A 12 9.49 -3.91 -13.85
C MET A 12 9.25 -2.59 -13.12
N VAL A 13 8.00 -2.28 -12.78
CA VAL A 13 7.65 -1.06 -12.03
C VAL A 13 8.32 -1.07 -10.66
N GLU A 14 8.23 -2.18 -9.95
CA GLU A 14 8.89 -2.37 -8.66
C GLU A 14 10.39 -2.16 -8.76
N SER A 15 11.06 -2.64 -9.81
CA SER A 15 12.50 -2.40 -10.00
C SER A 15 12.86 -0.91 -10.09
N VAL A 16 11.94 -0.07 -10.59
CA VAL A 16 12.11 1.39 -10.67
C VAL A 16 11.77 2.04 -9.32
N VAL A 17 10.68 1.60 -8.68
CA VAL A 17 10.23 2.12 -7.38
C VAL A 17 11.23 1.78 -6.28
N VAL A 18 11.70 0.54 -6.20
CA VAL A 18 12.74 0.13 -5.26
C VAL A 18 14.08 0.70 -5.70
N GLY A 19 14.41 0.57 -6.99
CA GLY A 19 15.62 1.12 -7.58
C GLY A 19 16.88 0.71 -6.81
N LYS A 20 17.72 1.69 -6.48
CA LYS A 20 18.93 1.51 -5.66
C LYS A 20 18.70 1.70 -4.15
N ARG A 21 17.44 1.76 -3.70
CA ARG A 21 17.11 2.03 -2.28
C ARG A 21 17.46 0.81 -1.44
N LYS A 22 17.86 1.05 -0.20
CA LYS A 22 18.13 -0.03 0.75
C LYS A 22 16.81 -0.68 1.15
N VAL A 23 16.69 -1.98 0.93
CA VAL A 23 15.56 -2.80 1.40
C VAL A 23 15.83 -3.17 2.87
N CYS A 24 14.82 -3.06 3.71
CA CYS A 24 14.91 -3.46 5.12
C CYS A 24 14.92 -4.99 5.21
N ARG A 25 15.79 -5.56 6.06
CA ARG A 25 16.11 -7.01 6.06
C ARG A 25 15.81 -7.72 7.37
N GLY A 26 15.13 -7.08 8.32
CA GLY A 26 14.70 -7.72 9.57
C GLY A 26 13.74 -8.87 9.29
N ALA A 27 14.23 -10.11 9.36
CA ALA A 27 13.48 -11.30 8.95
C ALA A 27 12.21 -11.52 9.79
N GLU A 28 12.24 -11.20 11.07
CA GLU A 28 11.08 -11.37 11.93
C GLU A 28 9.97 -10.36 11.61
N GLY A 29 10.31 -9.07 11.52
CA GLY A 29 9.35 -8.05 11.10
C GLY A 29 8.80 -8.31 9.71
N GLN A 30 9.63 -8.77 8.77
CA GLN A 30 9.20 -9.14 7.43
C GLN A 30 8.16 -10.27 7.47
N ARG A 31 8.42 -11.35 8.22
CA ARG A 31 7.46 -12.46 8.39
C ARG A 31 6.15 -12.00 9.01
N ALA A 32 6.20 -11.11 10.01
CA ALA A 32 5.01 -10.57 10.65
C ALA A 32 4.13 -9.79 9.65
N LEU A 33 4.73 -8.92 8.82
CA LEU A 33 4.00 -8.21 7.76
C LEU A 33 3.45 -9.14 6.69
N GLU A 34 4.22 -10.14 6.27
CA GLU A 34 3.78 -11.13 5.28
C GLU A 34 2.60 -11.98 5.78
N GLN A 35 2.58 -12.34 7.06
CA GLN A 35 1.47 -13.08 7.67
C GLN A 35 0.21 -12.22 7.80
N LEU A 36 0.37 -10.96 8.21
CA LEU A 36 -0.73 -10.00 8.25
C LEU A 36 -1.32 -9.79 6.84
N GLU A 37 -0.46 -9.56 5.85
CA GLU A 37 -0.87 -9.40 4.45
C GLU A 37 -1.54 -10.66 3.91
N ALA A 38 -1.05 -11.85 4.24
CA ALA A 38 -1.70 -13.10 3.82
C ALA A 38 -3.13 -13.25 4.39
N ARG A 39 -3.36 -12.84 5.64
CA ARG A 39 -4.72 -12.78 6.23
C ARG A 39 -5.62 -11.81 5.47
N LEU A 40 -5.12 -10.60 5.19
CA LEU A 40 -5.86 -9.58 4.46
C LEU A 40 -6.17 -10.01 3.03
N ALA A 41 -5.17 -10.56 2.32
CA ALA A 41 -5.31 -11.06 0.96
C ALA A 41 -6.32 -12.20 0.87
N HIS A 42 -6.32 -13.13 1.84
CA HIS A 42 -7.33 -14.17 1.94
C HIS A 42 -8.74 -13.59 2.12
N ALA A 43 -8.91 -12.63 3.05
CA ALA A 43 -10.19 -11.94 3.26
C ALA A 43 -10.66 -11.15 2.03
N ALA A 44 -9.72 -10.65 1.22
CA ALA A 44 -9.98 -9.94 -0.02
C ALA A 44 -10.23 -10.85 -1.24
N GLY A 45 -10.13 -12.18 -1.08
CA GLY A 45 -10.28 -13.14 -2.18
C GLY A 45 -9.13 -13.08 -3.20
N ILE A 46 -7.95 -12.63 -2.79
CA ILE A 46 -6.76 -12.59 -3.63
C ILE A 46 -6.10 -13.98 -3.59
N GLU A 47 -6.16 -14.71 -4.71
CA GLU A 47 -5.64 -16.08 -4.80
C GLU A 47 -4.11 -16.17 -4.94
N GLN A 48 -3.48 -15.09 -5.43
CA GLN A 48 -2.04 -15.02 -5.65
C GLN A 48 -1.32 -14.43 -4.44
N PRO A 49 -0.10 -14.88 -4.10
CA PRO A 49 0.68 -14.27 -3.02
C PRO A 49 0.94 -12.78 -3.31
N VAL A 50 0.70 -11.94 -2.30
CA VAL A 50 1.10 -10.53 -2.36
C VAL A 50 2.58 -10.44 -2.02
N ARG A 51 3.36 -9.82 -2.90
CA ARG A 51 4.78 -9.56 -2.67
C ARG A 51 4.94 -8.25 -1.91
N LEU A 52 5.42 -8.32 -0.68
CA LEU A 52 5.61 -7.18 0.20
C LEU A 52 7.09 -6.84 0.34
N GLU A 53 7.46 -5.60 0.05
CA GLU A 53 8.80 -5.08 0.35
C GLU A 53 8.74 -3.85 1.25
N VAL A 54 9.69 -3.75 2.18
CA VAL A 54 9.90 -2.54 2.98
C VAL A 54 11.20 -1.87 2.58
N ILE A 55 11.15 -0.59 2.22
CA ILE A 55 12.31 0.20 1.81
C ILE A 55 12.67 1.26 2.86
N ASP A 56 13.98 1.46 3.05
CA ASP A 56 14.57 2.44 3.95
C ASP A 56 14.43 3.86 3.36
N ARG A 57 13.21 4.40 3.47
CA ARG A 57 12.79 5.74 3.04
C ARG A 57 12.00 6.39 4.17
N LYS A 58 12.38 7.61 4.56
CA LYS A 58 11.71 8.39 5.62
C LYS A 58 10.34 8.95 5.22
N THR A 59 9.98 8.85 3.94
CA THR A 59 8.66 9.26 3.46
C THR A 59 7.57 8.41 4.12
N VAL A 60 6.51 9.06 4.59
CA VAL A 60 5.33 8.37 5.13
C VAL A 60 4.45 7.94 3.96
N ASN A 61 4.69 6.73 3.44
CA ASN A 61 3.91 6.19 2.32
C ASN A 61 3.88 4.65 2.29
N ALA A 62 2.89 4.11 1.59
CA ALA A 62 2.86 2.76 1.06
C ALA A 62 2.28 2.82 -0.37
N LEU A 63 2.73 1.94 -1.25
CA LEU A 63 2.28 1.91 -2.64
C LEU A 63 1.87 0.50 -3.05
N THR A 64 0.70 0.39 -3.65
CA THR A 64 0.31 -0.78 -4.42
C THR A 64 0.79 -0.68 -5.87
N LEU A 65 1.48 -1.72 -6.34
CA LEU A 65 1.92 -1.84 -7.73
C LEU A 65 1.15 -2.97 -8.44
N PRO A 66 1.06 -2.94 -9.78
CA PRO A 66 0.48 -4.03 -10.55
C PRO A 66 1.07 -5.40 -10.17
N GLY A 67 0.26 -6.45 -10.24
CA GLY A 67 0.73 -7.82 -10.00
C GLY A 67 0.84 -8.22 -8.55
N ALA A 68 -0.05 -7.69 -7.69
CA ALA A 68 -0.14 -7.99 -6.26
C ALA A 68 1.19 -7.71 -5.53
N ARG A 69 1.65 -6.46 -5.62
CA ARG A 69 2.89 -6.00 -5.01
C ARG A 69 2.60 -4.80 -4.12
N MET A 70 3.15 -4.80 -2.93
CA MET A 70 3.04 -3.72 -1.97
C MET A 70 4.45 -3.28 -1.56
N VAL A 71 4.69 -1.97 -1.60
CA VAL A 71 5.94 -1.37 -1.13
C VAL A 71 5.62 -0.45 0.04
N ILE A 72 6.17 -0.73 1.21
CA ILE A 72 6.02 0.08 2.42
C ILE A 72 7.31 0.88 2.63
N MET A 73 7.18 2.17 2.94
CA MET A 73 8.33 3.02 3.28
C MET A 73 8.51 3.02 4.79
N ARG A 74 9.76 2.97 5.27
CA ARG A 74 10.09 3.02 6.71
C ARG A 74 9.35 4.16 7.44
N GLY A 75 9.23 5.33 6.82
CA GLY A 75 8.54 6.48 7.41
C GLY A 75 7.08 6.19 7.78
N LEU A 76 6.38 5.30 7.06
CA LEU A 76 5.03 4.87 7.43
C LEU A 76 5.03 4.11 8.76
N ILE A 77 5.96 3.17 8.92
CA ILE A 77 6.12 2.36 10.14
C ILE A 77 6.47 3.27 11.33
N GLU A 78 7.38 4.22 11.14
CA GLU A 78 7.77 5.20 12.16
C GLU A 78 6.63 6.17 12.52
N GLN A 79 5.78 6.49 11.55
CA GLN A 79 4.66 7.40 11.75
C GLN A 79 3.47 6.71 12.44
N ALA A 80 3.22 5.44 12.16
CA ALA A 80 2.13 4.68 12.78
C ALA A 80 2.33 4.59 14.30
N GLY A 81 1.31 5.01 15.05
CA GLY A 81 1.34 4.99 16.52
C GLY A 81 1.18 3.60 17.12
N ASN A 82 0.65 2.64 16.35
CA ASN A 82 0.51 1.23 16.74
C ASN A 82 0.38 0.34 15.49
N ALA A 83 0.41 -0.98 15.71
CA ALA A 83 0.28 -1.98 14.65
C ALA A 83 -1.05 -1.90 13.90
N ASP A 84 -2.15 -1.55 14.57
CA ASP A 84 -3.48 -1.48 13.97
C ASP A 84 -3.58 -0.34 12.95
N GLN A 85 -2.90 0.78 13.19
CA GLN A 85 -2.80 1.87 12.22
C GLN A 85 -2.03 1.48 10.96
N LEU A 86 -0.92 0.75 11.11
CA LEU A 86 -0.20 0.18 9.96
C LEU A 86 -1.09 -0.81 9.21
N ALA A 87 -1.79 -1.69 9.93
CA ALA A 87 -2.70 -2.66 9.34
C ALA A 87 -3.88 -1.99 8.61
N GLY A 88 -4.37 -0.86 9.12
CA GLY A 88 -5.37 -0.03 8.44
C GLY A 88 -4.90 0.43 7.06
N VAL A 89 -3.65 0.93 6.98
CA VAL A 89 -3.05 1.34 5.70
C VAL A 89 -2.78 0.14 4.79
N MET A 90 -2.28 -0.98 5.33
CA MET A 90 -2.09 -2.21 4.54
C MET A 90 -3.41 -2.76 3.99
N ALA A 91 -4.49 -2.74 4.77
CA ALA A 91 -5.81 -3.20 4.32
C ALA A 91 -6.39 -2.29 3.22
N HIS A 92 -6.15 -0.98 3.31
CA HIS A 92 -6.46 -0.02 2.24
C HIS A 92 -5.70 -0.35 0.95
N GLU A 93 -4.39 -0.58 1.04
CA GLU A 93 -3.57 -1.00 -0.11
C GLU A 93 -4.00 -2.38 -0.67
N THR A 94 -4.35 -3.33 0.21
CA THR A 94 -4.89 -4.63 -0.18
C THR A 94 -6.17 -4.48 -1.01
N ALA A 95 -7.03 -3.50 -0.68
CA ALA A 95 -8.21 -3.21 -1.47
C ALA A 95 -7.87 -2.68 -2.87
N HIS A 96 -6.83 -1.86 -3.01
CA HIS A 96 -6.31 -1.48 -4.34
C HIS A 96 -5.76 -2.68 -5.12
N ILE A 97 -5.10 -3.64 -4.45
CA ILE A 97 -4.62 -4.89 -5.07
C ILE A 97 -5.81 -5.71 -5.60
N ALA A 98 -6.80 -5.97 -4.76
CA ALA A 98 -7.97 -6.79 -5.09
C ALA A 98 -8.72 -6.23 -6.31
N ARG A 99 -8.81 -4.89 -6.38
CA ARG A 99 -9.51 -4.15 -7.44
C ARG A 99 -8.65 -3.84 -8.66
N ARG A 100 -7.34 -4.12 -8.59
CA ARG A 100 -6.34 -3.79 -9.64
C ARG A 100 -6.34 -2.30 -9.98
N ASP A 101 -6.57 -1.47 -8.97
CA ASP A 101 -6.70 -0.02 -9.10
C ASP A 101 -5.46 0.66 -9.75
N PRO A 102 -4.20 0.23 -9.51
CA PRO A 102 -3.03 0.81 -10.21
C PRO A 102 -3.12 0.66 -11.73
N LEU A 103 -3.58 -0.49 -12.24
CA LEU A 103 -3.77 -0.69 -13.68
C LEU A 103 -4.90 0.18 -14.21
N VAL A 104 -6.02 0.26 -13.48
CA VAL A 104 -7.17 1.10 -13.86
C VAL A 104 -6.75 2.56 -13.96
N ALA A 105 -6.02 3.07 -12.97
CA ALA A 105 -5.51 4.43 -12.95
C ALA A 105 -4.51 4.67 -14.10
N LEU A 106 -3.62 3.71 -14.38
CA LEU A 106 -2.66 3.81 -15.48
C LEU A 106 -3.35 3.88 -16.85
N PHE A 107 -4.33 3.02 -17.10
CA PHE A 107 -5.09 3.04 -18.35
C PHE A 107 -5.88 4.34 -18.53
N ARG A 108 -6.42 4.90 -17.44
CA ARG A 108 -7.10 6.20 -17.48
C ARG A 108 -6.14 7.36 -17.78
N GLY A 109 -4.95 7.36 -17.18
CA GLY A 109 -3.99 8.46 -17.31
C GLY A 109 -3.15 8.42 -18.59
N ALA A 110 -2.85 7.24 -19.12
CA ALA A 110 -1.94 7.07 -20.26
C ALA A 110 -2.62 6.52 -21.53
N GLY A 111 -3.91 6.20 -21.47
CA GLY A 111 -4.69 5.68 -22.60
C GLY A 111 -4.29 4.26 -23.03
N ILE A 112 -4.87 3.80 -24.15
CA ILE A 112 -4.65 2.44 -24.69
C ILE A 112 -3.21 2.23 -25.17
N GLY A 113 -2.45 3.29 -25.47
CA GLY A 113 -1.07 3.20 -25.99
C GLY A 113 -0.09 2.47 -25.06
N VAL A 114 -0.42 2.33 -23.78
CA VAL A 114 0.40 1.58 -22.80
C VAL A 114 0.23 0.07 -22.91
N VAL A 115 -0.86 -0.39 -23.52
CA VAL A 115 -1.19 -1.83 -23.66
C VAL A 115 -0.06 -2.58 -24.36
N SER A 116 0.60 -2.00 -25.36
CA SER A 116 1.71 -2.67 -26.06
C SER A 116 2.90 -2.93 -25.14
N THR A 117 3.36 -1.91 -24.40
CA THR A 117 4.45 -2.03 -23.43
C THR A 117 4.12 -3.05 -22.33
N MET A 118 2.86 -3.06 -21.88
CA MET A 118 2.35 -4.00 -20.88
C MET A 118 2.24 -5.46 -21.37
N LEU A 119 2.03 -5.67 -22.67
CA LEU A 119 1.98 -7.01 -23.28
C LEU A 119 3.38 -7.55 -23.63
N GLY A 120 4.45 -6.83 -23.28
CA GLY A 120 5.82 -7.19 -23.69
C GLY A 120 6.07 -6.99 -25.19
N VAL A 121 5.14 -6.34 -25.89
CA VAL A 121 5.28 -5.99 -27.30
C VAL A 121 5.90 -4.61 -27.36
N ASN A 122 7.23 -4.55 -27.52
CA ASN A 122 7.93 -3.28 -27.65
C ASN A 122 7.64 -2.65 -29.02
N LEU A 123 6.53 -1.91 -29.10
CA LEU A 123 6.13 -1.16 -30.29
C LEU A 123 6.71 0.26 -30.32
N GLY A 124 7.67 0.60 -29.44
CA GLY A 124 8.32 1.91 -29.40
C GLY A 124 7.49 3.06 -28.79
N PHE A 125 6.34 2.78 -28.17
CA PHE A 125 5.41 3.81 -27.68
C PHE A 125 5.70 4.36 -26.26
N ALA A 126 6.46 3.65 -25.41
CA ALA A 126 6.88 4.16 -24.10
C ALA A 126 8.04 3.35 -23.50
N ASP A 127 9.07 4.03 -22.95
CA ASP A 127 10.07 3.41 -22.08
C ASP A 127 9.42 3.01 -20.74
N VAL A 128 9.71 1.80 -20.27
CA VAL A 128 9.22 1.24 -19.00
C VAL A 128 9.56 2.15 -17.82
N SER A 129 10.72 2.82 -17.86
CA SER A 129 11.12 3.79 -16.83
C SER A 129 10.14 4.97 -16.73
N SER A 130 9.70 5.50 -17.87
CA SER A 130 8.74 6.61 -17.95
C SER A 130 7.36 6.21 -17.44
N LEU A 131 6.97 4.96 -17.67
CA LEU A 131 5.68 4.44 -17.26
C LEU A 131 5.64 4.13 -15.75
N ALA A 132 6.73 3.59 -15.22
CA ALA A 132 6.90 3.41 -13.78
C ALA A 132 6.93 4.76 -13.04
N GLY A 133 7.60 5.77 -13.60
CA GLY A 133 7.58 7.13 -13.07
C GLY A 133 6.17 7.74 -13.03
N ARG A 134 5.33 7.46 -14.04
CA ARG A 134 3.92 7.87 -14.04
C ARG A 134 3.12 7.17 -12.94
N LEU A 135 3.33 5.88 -12.71
CA LEU A 135 2.64 5.12 -11.65
C LEU A 135 2.90 5.67 -10.25
N VAL A 136 4.11 6.15 -9.98
CA VAL A 136 4.47 6.74 -8.67
C VAL A 136 3.76 8.07 -8.41
N GLY A 137 3.27 8.75 -9.45
CA GLY A 137 2.50 10.00 -9.32
C GLY A 137 1.03 9.85 -9.70
N LEU A 138 0.49 8.63 -9.77
CA LEU A 138 -0.92 8.43 -10.04
C LEU A 138 -1.73 8.69 -8.78
N SER A 139 -2.66 9.63 -8.86
CA SER A 139 -3.74 9.76 -7.88
C SER A 139 -4.91 8.88 -8.29
N TYR A 140 -5.52 8.22 -7.31
CA TYR A 140 -6.76 7.49 -7.53
C TYR A 140 -7.97 8.43 -7.53
N SER A 141 -9.03 8.02 -8.25
CA SER A 141 -10.29 8.76 -8.20
C SER A 141 -10.93 8.66 -6.81
N ARG A 142 -11.72 9.67 -6.42
CA ARG A 142 -12.45 9.68 -5.13
C ARG A 142 -13.27 8.41 -4.89
N ASP A 143 -13.83 7.82 -5.95
CA ASP A 143 -14.64 6.60 -5.85
C ASP A 143 -13.78 5.37 -5.57
N MET A 144 -12.58 5.30 -6.15
CA MET A 144 -11.62 4.23 -5.87
C MET A 144 -11.15 4.29 -4.42
N GLU A 145 -10.83 5.49 -3.93
CA GLU A 145 -10.45 5.73 -2.55
C GLU A 145 -11.55 5.33 -1.56
N ARG A 146 -12.81 5.74 -1.79
CA ARG A 146 -13.93 5.35 -0.92
C ARG A 146 -14.16 3.84 -0.90
N LEU A 147 -13.97 3.17 -2.03
CA LEU A 147 -14.10 1.71 -2.11
C LEU A 147 -12.91 1.01 -1.43
N ALA A 148 -11.71 1.57 -1.52
CA ALA A 148 -10.54 1.05 -0.82
C ALA A 148 -10.69 1.18 0.70
N ASP A 149 -11.18 2.32 1.20
CA ASP A 149 -11.48 2.51 2.62
C ASP A 149 -12.50 1.48 3.13
N ALA A 150 -13.65 1.38 2.45
CA ALA A 150 -14.75 0.52 2.87
C ALA A 150 -14.36 -0.96 2.84
N ASN A 151 -13.67 -1.38 1.78
CA ASN A 151 -13.20 -2.75 1.64
C ASN A 151 -12.07 -3.06 2.63
N GLY A 152 -11.15 -2.13 2.88
CA GLY A 152 -10.09 -2.31 3.87
C GLY A 152 -10.66 -2.56 5.27
N VAL A 153 -11.68 -1.78 5.68
CA VAL A 153 -12.42 -2.02 6.93
C VAL A 153 -13.06 -3.40 6.93
N ALA A 154 -13.72 -3.79 5.84
CA ALA A 154 -14.36 -5.10 5.72
C ALA A 154 -13.36 -6.26 5.78
N TYR A 155 -12.18 -6.13 5.17
CA TYR A 155 -11.14 -7.16 5.18
C TYR A 155 -10.52 -7.34 6.57
N LEU A 156 -10.31 -6.25 7.31
CA LEU A 156 -9.87 -6.31 8.71
C LEU A 156 -10.91 -7.04 9.58
N GLN A 157 -12.18 -6.68 9.43
CA GLN A 157 -13.29 -7.33 10.17
C GLN A 157 -13.43 -8.81 9.83
N ALA A 158 -13.38 -9.16 8.55
CA ALA A 158 -13.42 -10.55 8.09
C ALA A 158 -12.19 -11.35 8.56
N SER A 159 -11.07 -10.68 8.83
CA SER A 159 -9.88 -11.27 9.43
C SER A 159 -9.94 -11.37 10.95
N GLY A 160 -10.99 -10.87 11.62
CA GLY A 160 -11.09 -10.83 13.09
C GLY A 160 -10.20 -9.77 13.76
N LEU A 161 -9.69 -8.82 12.96
CA LEU A 161 -8.81 -7.75 13.43
C LEU A 161 -9.61 -6.49 13.77
N ARG A 162 -9.01 -5.65 14.62
CA ARG A 162 -9.46 -4.26 14.78
C ARG A 162 -9.48 -3.54 13.44
N SER A 163 -10.53 -2.77 13.18
CA SER A 163 -10.70 -2.05 11.92
C SER A 163 -10.76 -0.53 12.05
N ASP A 164 -10.53 0.00 13.26
CA ASP A 164 -10.45 1.44 13.56
C ASP A 164 -9.09 2.08 13.21
N GLY A 165 -8.10 1.26 12.84
CA GLY A 165 -6.72 1.68 12.59
C GLY A 165 -6.56 2.73 11.48
N LEU A 166 -7.28 2.59 10.36
CA LEU A 166 -7.17 3.54 9.23
C LEU A 166 -7.69 4.94 9.61
N ALA A 167 -8.85 5.02 10.27
CA ALA A 167 -9.36 6.29 10.81
C ALA A 167 -8.41 6.88 11.87
N GLY A 168 -7.81 6.03 12.71
CA GLY A 168 -6.80 6.43 13.68
C GLY A 168 -5.54 7.01 13.02
N PHE A 169 -5.08 6.41 11.92
CA PHE A 169 -3.94 6.90 11.15
C PHE A 169 -4.24 8.26 10.51
N PHE A 170 -5.42 8.41 9.90
CA PHE A 170 -5.85 9.71 9.37
C PHE A 170 -5.86 10.80 10.43
N ALA A 171 -6.45 10.53 11.60
CA ALA A 171 -6.47 11.48 12.72
C ALA A 171 -5.05 11.83 13.20
N LEU A 172 -4.15 10.85 13.28
CA LEU A 172 -2.76 11.09 13.66
C LEU A 172 -2.05 12.02 12.67
N THR A 173 -2.23 11.78 11.37
CA THR A 173 -1.61 12.62 10.34
C THR A 173 -2.15 14.06 10.33
N ASP A 174 -3.44 14.27 10.63
CA ASP A 174 -4.02 15.62 10.78
C ASP A 174 -3.34 16.41 11.91
N THR A 175 -3.10 15.78 13.07
CA THR A 175 -2.43 16.46 14.19
C THR A 175 -0.99 16.84 13.87
N ARG A 176 -0.30 16.06 13.02
CA ARG A 176 1.11 16.28 12.68
C ARG A 176 1.33 17.18 11.47
N ASN A 177 0.38 17.27 10.53
CA ASN A 177 0.45 18.16 9.36
C ASN A 177 0.38 19.65 9.71
N GLY A 178 -0.10 20.01 10.90
CA GLY A 178 0.00 21.38 11.45
C GLY A 178 1.38 21.72 12.03
N SER A 179 2.28 20.74 12.13
CA SER A 179 3.66 20.86 12.62
C SER A 179 4.62 20.62 11.44
N ALA A 180 5.83 21.17 11.47
CA ALA A 180 6.84 21.04 10.40
C ALA A 180 7.44 19.61 10.25
N GLY A 181 6.60 18.57 10.26
CA GLY A 181 6.96 17.17 10.11
C GLY A 181 7.20 16.77 8.65
N PRO A 182 7.67 15.53 8.40
CA PRO A 182 7.84 15.01 7.04
C PRO A 182 6.52 15.06 6.28
N ALA A 183 6.58 15.39 4.99
CA ALA A 183 5.40 15.34 4.13
C ALA A 183 4.76 13.95 4.19
N VAL A 184 3.47 13.89 4.52
CA VAL A 184 2.69 12.66 4.48
C VAL A 184 2.28 12.42 3.04
N GLU A 185 3.21 11.86 2.25
CA GLU A 185 3.01 11.57 0.82
C GLU A 185 1.79 10.66 0.61
N PHE A 186 1.50 9.76 1.55
CA PHE A 186 0.27 8.96 1.53
C PHE A 186 -0.98 9.82 1.34
N LEU A 187 -1.07 11.00 1.96
CA LEU A 187 -2.23 11.90 1.80
C LEU A 187 -2.21 12.69 0.50
N SER A 188 -1.06 12.81 -0.16
CA SER A 188 -0.93 13.37 -1.51
C SER A 188 -1.44 12.37 -2.55
N ASP A 189 -1.07 11.10 -2.40
CA ASP A 189 -1.47 10.01 -3.29
C ASP A 189 -2.93 9.58 -3.04
N HIS A 190 -3.35 9.63 -1.78
CA HIS A 190 -4.68 9.30 -1.27
C HIS A 190 -5.32 10.51 -0.55
N PRO A 191 -5.83 11.51 -1.30
CA PRO A 191 -6.43 12.70 -0.70
C PRO A 191 -7.51 12.35 0.31
N ARG A 192 -7.30 12.77 1.56
CA ARG A 192 -8.30 12.61 2.63
C ARG A 192 -9.46 13.57 2.40
N THR A 193 -10.66 13.12 2.76
CA THR A 193 -11.81 13.99 3.02
C THR A 193 -12.41 13.65 4.37
N VAL A 194 -13.16 14.59 4.96
CA VAL A 194 -13.93 14.33 6.19
C VAL A 194 -14.85 13.12 6.00
N ASP A 195 -15.41 12.96 4.80
CA ASP A 195 -16.30 11.84 4.48
C ASP A 195 -15.58 10.49 4.50
N ARG A 196 -14.32 10.43 4.03
CA ARG A 196 -13.50 9.22 4.07
C ARG A 196 -13.17 8.82 5.51
N GLN A 197 -12.71 9.76 6.32
CA GLN A 197 -12.42 9.50 7.73
C GLN A 197 -13.66 8.97 8.48
N ARG A 198 -14.85 9.50 8.16
CA ARG A 198 -16.11 8.98 8.73
C ARG A 198 -16.44 7.56 8.26
N GLN A 199 -16.16 7.24 7.01
CA GLN A 199 -16.40 5.90 6.45
C GLN A 199 -15.39 4.88 6.97
N SER A 200 -14.16 5.29 7.29
CA SER A 200 -13.10 4.43 7.83
C SER A 200 -13.16 4.19 9.35
N HIS A 201 -14.20 4.66 10.06
CA HIS A 201 -14.26 4.60 11.54
C HIS A 201 -14.08 3.19 12.11
N GLY A 202 -14.51 2.16 11.37
CA GLY A 202 -14.30 0.75 11.73
C GLY A 202 -14.78 0.39 13.14
N SER A 203 -14.18 -0.64 13.71
CA SER A 203 -14.47 -1.12 15.07
C SER A 203 -13.17 -1.31 15.86
N PRO A 204 -13.10 -0.84 17.12
CA PRO A 204 -11.99 -1.16 18.03
C PRO A 204 -12.10 -2.57 18.61
N LEU A 205 -13.18 -3.30 18.31
CA LEU A 205 -13.38 -4.68 18.71
C LEU A 205 -12.62 -5.59 17.74
N GLY A 206 -11.85 -6.53 18.28
CA GLY A 206 -11.03 -7.47 17.49
C GLY A 206 -9.64 -7.65 18.10
N GLU A 207 -8.88 -8.57 17.52
CA GLU A 207 -7.48 -8.75 17.86
C GLU A 207 -6.64 -7.60 17.31
N SER A 208 -5.55 -7.26 18.01
CA SER A 208 -4.55 -6.35 17.43
C SER A 208 -3.87 -7.04 16.24
N ALA A 209 -3.55 -6.26 15.22
CA ALA A 209 -2.99 -6.76 13.98
C ALA A 209 -1.65 -7.48 14.15
N LEU A 210 -0.85 -7.07 15.14
CA LEU A 210 0.43 -7.66 15.49
C LEU A 210 0.54 -7.74 17.02
N THR A 211 1.19 -8.79 17.52
CA THR A 211 1.58 -8.86 18.93
C THR A 211 2.62 -7.76 19.25
N PRO A 212 2.82 -7.40 20.53
CA PRO A 212 3.84 -6.42 20.91
C PRO A 212 5.26 -6.80 20.43
N HIS A 213 5.57 -8.11 20.40
CA HIS A 213 6.85 -8.62 19.93
C HIS A 213 7.02 -8.43 18.42
N GLU A 214 6.03 -8.85 17.64
CA GLU A 214 6.01 -8.68 16.18
C GLU A 214 6.06 -7.20 15.81
N TRP A 215 5.31 -6.34 16.52
CA TRP A 215 5.34 -4.90 16.27
C TRP A 215 6.73 -4.31 16.51
N ALA A 216 7.40 -4.68 17.61
CA ALA A 216 8.77 -4.25 17.87
C ALA A 216 9.74 -4.74 16.79
N ALA A 217 9.57 -5.98 16.32
CA ALA A 217 10.37 -6.54 15.22
C ALA A 217 10.15 -5.80 13.89
N VAL A 218 8.91 -5.37 13.60
CA VAL A 218 8.58 -4.52 12.46
C VAL A 218 9.26 -3.16 12.58
N GLN A 219 9.20 -2.52 13.75
CA GLN A 219 9.85 -1.22 13.96
C GLN A 219 11.39 -1.31 13.82
N ALA A 220 12.00 -2.43 14.19
CA ALA A 220 13.44 -2.63 14.11
C ALA A 220 13.96 -3.07 12.73
N MET A 221 13.07 -3.35 11.75
CA MET A 221 13.45 -4.11 10.55
C MET A 221 14.44 -3.41 9.61
N CYS A 222 14.52 -2.07 9.67
CA CYS A 222 15.44 -1.26 8.87
C CYS A 222 16.78 -0.98 9.57
N GLY A 223 16.95 -1.49 10.79
CA GLY A 223 18.00 -1.12 11.73
C GLY A 223 17.61 0.08 12.59
N THR A 224 18.29 0.27 13.73
CA THR A 224 18.22 1.51 14.51
C THR A 224 18.73 2.68 13.66
N PRO A 225 18.12 3.88 13.72
CA PRO A 225 18.60 5.07 13.04
C PRO A 225 20.07 5.41 13.36
#